data_AF-A0A414B826-F1
#
_entry.id   AF-A0A414B826-F1
#
_cell.length_a   1.000
_cell.length_b   1.000
_cell.length_c   1.000
_cell.angle_alpha   90.00
_cell.angle_beta   90.00
_cell.angle_gamma   90.00
#
_symmetry.space_group_name_H-M   'P 1'
#
loop_
_entity.id
_entity.type
_entity.pdbx_description
1 polymer ?
#
loop_
_entity_poly.entity_id
_entity_poly.type
_entity_poly.pdbx_seq_one_letter_code
_entity_poly.pdbx_strand_id
1 'polypeptide(L)'
;MEMDAIMLPLLTCLFIVFDSISGNISACANHIWKSSEMRRGLYHKFGSILLVALAYLIDYAQRFVDLGFQIPIAAGVCTYIILMELGSIVENIGKINPDLLPAQIRKIIGLDRKED
;
A
#
# COMPACT_ATOMS: atom_id res chain seq x y z
N MET A 1 -25.05 -10.46 0.77
CA MET A 1 -23.60 -10.17 0.78
C MET A 1 -23.50 -8.70 1.08
N GLU A 2 -23.12 -8.34 2.31
CA GLU A 2 -23.04 -6.93 2.69
C GLU A 2 -22.04 -6.24 1.76
N MET A 3 -22.44 -5.10 1.19
CA MET A 3 -21.64 -4.32 0.23
C MET A 3 -20.24 -4.02 0.78
N ASP A 4 -20.14 -3.93 2.10
CA ASP A 4 -18.96 -3.54 2.87
C ASP A 4 -17.86 -4.61 2.85
N ALA A 5 -18.22 -5.90 2.75
CA ALA A 5 -17.27 -7.02 2.82
C ALA A 5 -16.33 -7.07 1.61
N ILE A 6 -16.80 -6.62 0.43
CA ILE A 6 -16.01 -6.58 -0.80
C ILE A 6 -15.39 -5.19 -1.01
N MET A 7 -16.04 -4.13 -0.51
CA MET A 7 -15.59 -2.76 -0.70
C MET A 7 -14.19 -2.51 -0.14
N LEU A 8 -13.87 -3.07 1.03
CA LEU A 8 -12.59 -2.81 1.70
C LEU A 8 -11.38 -3.47 0.97
N PRO A 9 -11.44 -4.76 0.57
CA PRO A 9 -10.43 -5.34 -0.32
C PRO A 9 -10.27 -4.58 -1.64
N LEU A 10 -11.37 -4.15 -2.26
CA LEU A 10 -11.31 -3.37 -3.51
C LEU A 10 -10.61 -2.03 -3.32
N LEU A 11 -10.94 -1.30 -2.26
CA LEU A 11 -10.29 -0.04 -1.92
C LEU A 11 -8.79 -0.25 -1.67
N THR A 12 -8.43 -1.33 -0.98
CA THR A 12 -7.02 -1.69 -0.73
C THR A 12 -6.27 -1.93 -2.04
N CYS A 13 -6.87 -2.66 -2.98
CA CYS A 13 -6.31 -2.85 -4.31
C CYS A 13 -6.13 -1.53 -5.08
N LEU A 14 -7.07 -0.58 -4.95
CA LEU A 14 -6.94 0.75 -5.57
C LEU A 14 -5.75 1.54 -4.99
N PHE A 15 -5.53 1.49 -3.67
CA PHE A 15 -4.36 2.10 -3.04
C PHE A 15 -3.04 1.49 -3.55
N ILE A 16 -2.97 0.16 -3.65
CA ILE A 16 -1.79 -0.55 -4.20
C ILE A 16 -1.50 -0.11 -5.65
N VAL A 17 -2.54 0.02 -6.47
CA VAL A 17 -2.41 0.47 -7.86
C VAL A 17 -1.97 1.92 -7.93
N PHE A 18 -2.58 2.79 -7.12
CA PHE A 18 -2.23 4.21 -7.08
C PHE A 18 -0.78 4.40 -6.62
N ASP A 19 -0.33 3.67 -5.59
CA ASP A 19 1.06 3.70 -5.16
C ASP A 19 2.00 3.26 -6.27
N SER A 20 1.69 2.15 -6.95
CA SER A 20 2.48 1.67 -8.08
C SER A 20 2.60 2.73 -9.18
N ILE A 21 1.52 3.43 -9.52
CA ILE A 21 1.53 4.52 -10.50
C ILE A 21 2.39 5.69 -9.98
N SER A 22 2.19 6.12 -8.73
CA SER A 22 2.93 7.23 -8.14
C SER A 22 4.44 6.98 -8.08
N GLY A 23 4.85 5.74 -7.76
CA GLY A 23 6.25 5.33 -7.73
C GLY A 23 6.89 5.34 -9.12
N ASN A 24 6.15 4.92 -10.15
CA ASN A 24 6.61 5.00 -11.53
C ASN A 24 6.77 6.46 -11.99
N ILE A 25 5.81 7.34 -11.68
CA ILE A 25 5.90 8.77 -12.00
C ILE A 25 7.10 9.39 -11.29
N SER A 26 7.28 9.11 -10.00
CA SER A 26 8.43 9.60 -9.22
C SER A 26 9.77 9.16 -9.80
N ALA A 27 9.91 7.89 -10.18
CA ALA A 27 11.13 7.36 -10.78
C ALA A 27 11.45 7.99 -12.15
N CYS A 28 10.41 8.24 -12.96
CA CYS A 28 10.54 8.96 -14.23
C CYS A 28 10.95 10.42 -14.03
N ALA A 29 10.28 11.14 -13.11
CA ALA A 29 10.55 12.55 -12.82
C ALA A 29 11.99 12.80 -12.33
N ASN A 30 12.57 11.81 -11.62
CA ASN A 30 13.93 11.89 -11.08
C ASN A 30 14.99 11.20 -11.95
N HIS A 31 14.64 10.70 -13.15
CA HIS A 31 15.55 9.98 -14.06
C HIS A 31 16.28 8.76 -13.47
N ILE A 32 15.75 8.17 -12.38
CA ILE A 32 16.34 7.02 -11.66
C ILE A 32 15.72 5.67 -12.06
N TRP A 33 15.13 5.60 -13.25
CA TRP A 33 14.39 4.43 -13.69
C TRP A 33 15.30 3.19 -13.82
N LYS A 34 15.12 2.24 -12.91
CA LYS A 34 15.78 0.92 -12.95
C LYS A 34 14.74 -0.18 -12.99
N SER A 35 14.74 -0.93 -14.08
CA SER A 35 13.78 -2.03 -14.30
C SER A 35 13.87 -3.12 -13.22
N SER A 36 15.06 -3.38 -12.64
CA SER A 36 15.23 -4.30 -11.52
C SER A 36 14.44 -3.86 -10.29
N GLU A 37 14.55 -2.58 -9.92
CA GLU A 37 13.89 -2.01 -8.75
C GLU A 37 12.37 -1.95 -8.95
N MET A 38 11.91 -1.58 -10.15
CA MET A 38 10.48 -1.59 -10.47
C MET A 38 9.88 -3.00 -10.37
N ARG A 39 10.55 -4.03 -10.91
CA ARG A 39 10.06 -5.42 -10.79
C ARG A 39 10.01 -5.86 -9.34
N ARG A 40 11.02 -5.52 -8.54
CA ARG A 40 11.03 -5.80 -7.10
C ARG A 40 9.86 -5.11 -6.39
N GLY A 41 9.61 -3.84 -6.69
CA GLY A 41 8.43 -3.11 -6.19
C GLY A 41 7.12 -3.82 -6.53
N LEU A 42 6.95 -4.22 -7.80
CA LEU A 42 5.76 -4.97 -8.24
C LEU A 42 5.58 -6.30 -7.50
N TYR A 43 6.65 -7.07 -7.24
CA TYR A 43 6.55 -8.31 -6.47
C TYR A 43 6.08 -8.07 -5.03
N HIS A 44 6.52 -6.99 -4.38
CA HIS A 44 6.05 -6.60 -3.06
C HIS A 44 4.55 -6.23 -3.06
N LYS A 45 4.10 -5.52 -4.09
CA LYS A 45 2.66 -5.20 -4.27
C LYS A 45 1.82 -6.45 -4.55
N PHE A 46 2.32 -7.38 -5.35
CA PHE A 46 1.65 -8.66 -5.58
C PHE A 46 1.53 -9.47 -4.28
N GLY A 47 2.57 -9.47 -3.44
CA GLY A 47 2.50 -10.05 -2.10
C GLY A 47 1.41 -9.44 -1.22
N SER A 48 1.20 -8.12 -1.32
CA SER A 48 0.12 -7.42 -0.61
C SER A 48 -1.27 -7.86 -1.10
N ILE A 49 -1.46 -8.02 -2.41
CA ILE A 49 -2.72 -8.54 -3.00
C ILE A 49 -2.98 -9.98 -2.53
N LEU A 50 -1.95 -10.85 -2.53
CA LEU A 50 -2.08 -12.22 -2.02
C LEU A 50 -2.46 -12.25 -0.54
N LEU A 51 -1.91 -11.33 0.26
CA LEU A 51 -2.24 -11.22 1.69
C LEU A 51 -3.70 -10.78 1.91
N VAL A 52 -4.21 -9.83 1.12
CA VAL A 52 -5.64 -9.45 1.14
C VAL A 52 -6.54 -10.63 0.78
N ALA A 53 -6.19 -11.36 -0.28
CA ALA A 53 -6.94 -12.53 -0.71
C ALA A 53 -6.96 -13.62 0.38
N LEU A 54 -5.82 -13.89 1.01
CA LEU A 54 -5.71 -14.85 2.11
C LEU A 54 -6.56 -14.41 3.31
N ALA A 55 -6.50 -13.13 3.70
CA ALA A 55 -7.28 -12.61 4.81
C ALA A 55 -8.79 -12.75 4.58
N TYR A 56 -9.25 -12.48 3.35
CA TYR A 56 -10.65 -12.68 2.97
C TYR A 56 -11.06 -14.16 2.99
N LEU A 57 -10.18 -15.06 2.54
CA LEU A 57 -10.43 -16.51 2.63
C LEU A 57 -10.53 -17.00 4.08
N ILE A 58 -9.74 -16.44 4.99
CA ILE A 58 -9.81 -16.75 6.43
C ILE A 58 -11.16 -16.30 7.00
N ASP A 59 -11.58 -15.07 6.74
CA ASP A 59 -12.89 -14.56 7.18
C ASP A 59 -14.06 -15.39 6.60
N TYR A 60 -13.90 -15.89 5.37
CA TYR A 60 -14.87 -16.80 4.76
C TYR A 60 -14.86 -18.18 5.44
N ALA A 61 -13.68 -18.74 5.74
CA ALA A 61 -13.52 -20.03 6.40
C ALA A 61 -14.11 -20.04 7.83
N GLN A 62 -14.01 -18.92 8.55
CA GLN A 62 -14.63 -18.73 9.87
C GLN A 62 -16.16 -18.91 9.89
N ARG A 63 -16.83 -18.93 8.72
CA ARG A 63 -18.27 -19.24 8.63
C ARG A 63 -18.57 -20.74 8.73
N PHE A 64 -17.56 -21.58 8.50
CA PHE A 64 -17.68 -23.04 8.52
C PHE A 64 -17.06 -23.65 9.77
N VAL A 65 -16.23 -22.90 10.50
CA VAL A 65 -15.57 -23.34 11.72
C VAL A 65 -16.12 -22.53 12.88
N ASP A 66 -16.86 -23.19 13.78
CA ASP A 66 -17.35 -22.55 14.99
C ASP A 66 -16.24 -22.49 16.05
N LEU A 67 -15.59 -21.32 16.13
CA LEU A 67 -14.54 -21.03 17.09
C LEU A 67 -15.08 -20.37 18.38
N GLY A 68 -16.40 -20.13 18.47
CA GLY A 68 -17.01 -19.36 19.56
C GLY A 68 -16.80 -17.84 19.48
N PHE A 69 -16.06 -17.35 18.48
CA PHE A 69 -15.87 -15.93 18.17
C PHE A 69 -15.45 -15.75 16.71
N GLN A 70 -15.71 -14.56 16.15
CA GLN A 70 -15.22 -14.17 14.81
C GLN A 70 -14.26 -12.99 14.95
N ILE A 71 -13.11 -13.07 14.27
CA ILE A 71 -12.13 -11.99 14.22
C ILE A 71 -12.15 -11.43 12.79
N PRO A 72 -12.32 -10.11 12.60
CA PRO A 72 -12.35 -9.51 11.26
C PRO A 72 -10.93 -9.37 10.69
N ILE A 73 -10.35 -10.47 10.22
CA ILE A 73 -8.96 -10.53 9.74
C ILE A 73 -8.79 -9.69 8.47
N ALA A 74 -9.74 -9.77 7.53
CA ALA A 74 -9.68 -8.97 6.30
C ALA A 74 -9.67 -7.47 6.60
N ALA A 75 -10.46 -7.02 7.59
CA ALA A 75 -10.51 -5.62 7.96
C ALA A 75 -9.17 -5.12 8.52
N GLY A 76 -8.54 -5.90 9.41
CA GLY A 76 -7.24 -5.57 9.99
C GLY A 76 -6.14 -5.51 8.93
N VAL A 77 -6.08 -6.53 8.06
CA VAL A 77 -5.07 -6.62 6.99
C VAL A 77 -5.23 -5.49 5.97
N CYS A 78 -6.46 -5.22 5.52
CA CYS A 78 -6.71 -4.13 4.56
C CYS A 78 -6.34 -2.77 5.15
N THR A 79 -6.71 -2.50 6.40
CA THR A 79 -6.36 -1.24 7.08
C THR A 79 -4.85 -1.06 7.16
N TYR A 80 -4.13 -2.12 7.55
CA TYR A 80 -2.67 -2.11 7.59
C TYR A 80 -2.04 -1.80 6.22
N ILE A 81 -2.49 -2.48 5.16
CA ILE A 81 -1.96 -2.27 3.82
C ILE A 81 -2.29 -0.86 3.32
N ILE A 82 -3.51 -0.37 3.51
CA ILE A 82 -3.88 1.01 3.10
C ILE A 82 -2.95 2.03 3.77
N LEU A 83 -2.65 1.89 5.06
CA LEU A 83 -1.73 2.80 5.76
C LEU A 83 -0.30 2.71 5.22
N MET A 84 0.17 1.50 4.90
CA MET A 84 1.48 1.27 4.31
C MET A 84 1.59 1.88 2.90
N GLU A 85 0.57 1.69 2.05
CA GLU A 85 0.48 2.28 0.71
C GLU A 85 0.39 3.82 0.77
N LEU A 86 -0.39 4.36 1.71
CA LEU A 86 -0.47 5.81 1.94
C LEU A 86 0.90 6.42 2.24
N GLY A 87 1.71 5.77 3.10
CA GLY A 87 3.06 6.24 3.40
C GLY A 87 3.95 6.29 2.15
N SER A 88 3.90 5.24 1.32
CA SER A 88 4.65 5.15 0.07
C SER A 88 4.20 6.21 -0.96
N ILE A 89 2.89 6.46 -1.06
CA ILE A 89 2.34 7.50 -1.93
C ILE A 89 2.84 8.89 -1.50
N VAL A 90 2.82 9.19 -0.21
CA VAL A 90 3.32 10.47 0.33
C VAL A 90 4.81 10.64 0.02
N GLU A 91 5.61 9.59 0.14
CA GLU A 91 7.03 9.60 -0.24
C GLU A 91 7.21 9.91 -1.72
N ASN A 92 6.45 9.22 -2.59
CA ASN A 92 6.51 9.44 -4.04
C ASN A 92 6.09 10.88 -4.42
N ILE A 93 5.05 11.43 -3.81
CA ILE A 93 4.63 12.82 -4.01
C ILE A 93 5.74 13.78 -3.59
N GLY A 94 6.37 13.57 -2.44
CA GLY A 94 7.47 14.40 -1.96
C GLY A 94 8.69 14.39 -2.89
N LYS A 95 8.98 13.26 -3.53
CA LYS A 95 10.04 13.14 -4.56
C LYS A 95 9.69 13.85 -5.86
N ILE A 96 8.41 13.96 -6.20
CA ILE A 96 7.93 14.66 -7.41
C ILE A 96 7.89 16.17 -7.16
N ASN A 97 7.35 16.59 -6.01
CA ASN A 97 7.21 17.98 -5.63
C ASN A 97 7.39 18.14 -4.11
N PRO A 98 8.61 18.46 -3.65
CA PRO A 98 8.92 18.56 -2.23
C PRO A 98 8.21 19.74 -1.54
N ASP A 99 7.77 20.76 -2.27
CA ASP A 99 7.12 21.95 -1.70
C ASP A 99 5.68 21.67 -1.21
N LEU A 100 5.09 20.55 -1.64
CA LEU A 100 3.78 20.11 -1.15
C LEU A 100 3.84 19.49 0.25
N LEU A 101 5.02 19.10 0.72
CA LEU A 101 5.19 18.45 2.02
C LEU A 101 5.80 19.42 3.06
N PRO A 102 5.21 19.52 4.26
CA PRO A 102 5.81 20.22 5.39
C PRO A 102 7.22 19.69 5.70
N ALA A 103 8.11 20.57 6.17
CA ALA A 103 9.51 20.22 6.48
C ALA A 103 9.63 19.05 7.48
N GLN A 104 8.72 18.98 8.46
CA GLN A 104 8.69 17.90 9.44
C GLN A 104 8.39 16.54 8.78
N ILE A 105 7.47 16.51 7.81
CA ILE A 105 7.14 15.29 7.06
C ILE A 105 8.34 14.89 6.22
N ARG A 106 8.92 15.82 5.45
CA ARG A 106 10.12 15.58 4.63
C ARG A 106 11.28 14.99 5.45
N LYS A 107 11.47 15.46 6.69
CA LYS A 107 12.48 14.93 7.61
C LYS A 107 12.19 13.49 8.05
N ILE A 108 10.94 13.17 8.38
CA ILE A 108 10.53 11.82 8.81
C ILE A 108 10.73 10.80 7.69
N ILE A 109 10.40 11.16 6.44
CA ILE A 109 10.53 10.28 5.28
C ILE A 109 11.90 10.39 4.59
N GLY A 110 12.83 11.19 5.14
CA GLY A 110 14.23 11.23 4.71
C GLY A 110 14.54 12.03 3.44
N LEU A 111 13.66 12.93 2.99
CA LEU A 111 13.85 13.78 1.79
C LEU A 111 14.74 15.03 2.01
N ASP A 112 15.05 15.38 3.26
CA ASP A 112 15.87 16.57 3.59
C ASP A 112 17.39 16.30 3.59
N ARG A 113 17.82 15.05 3.38
CA ARG A 113 19.24 14.72 3.24
C ARG A 113 19.67 15.05 1.81
N LYS A 114 20.30 16.21 1.62
CA LYS A 114 21.22 16.40 0.50
C LYS A 114 22.26 15.28 0.60
N GLU A 115 22.36 14.45 -0.43
CA GLU A 115 23.56 13.65 -0.64
C GLU A 115 24.69 14.65 -0.86
N ASP A 116 25.59 14.73 0.13
CA ASP A 116 26.87 15.45 0.05
C ASP A 116 27.87 14.67 -0.81
#